data_AF-A0A848HQV2-F1
#
_entry.id   AF-A0A848HQV2-F1
#
_cell.length_a   1.000
_cell.length_b   1.000
_cell.length_c   1.000
_cell.angle_alpha   90.00
_cell.angle_beta   90.00
_cell.angle_gamma   90.00
#
_symmetry.space_group_name_H-M   'P 1'
#
loop_
_entity.id
_entity.type
_entity.pdbx_description
1 polymer ?
#
loop_
_entity_poly.entity_id
_entity_poly.type
_entity_poly.pdbx_seq_one_letter_code
_entity_poly.pdbx_strand_id
1 'polypeptide(L)'
;MNKKLGYFQSGFRLGHQTPAVGIPFRLRSAFRQGQLVRSGLAGLASRLLGSSLRLRVAGALVAIAMLFAAIGVAGLTLLGGPLGALFAGAGALGVVVIALLEFTVRHSVGIPMQRAIQAARAIAGGDLSCQIGTTRSDDVGQLLRAMRQMNLNLVAMIGDVRGNVDTMSAATRDIAADNTDLSARTERPATGVEETASSMEQLARAVRQNAGNAKVTSGLVLQATVVATRGGEAVARVGETMGAISKAGKRIEDIIGLIDGIAFDARQRQGTHRRADARYAKRPG
;
A
#
# COMPACT_ATOMS: atom_id res chain seq x y z
N MET A 1 -1.54 -21.08 -28.05
CA MET A 1 -2.07 -22.47 -27.85
C MET A 1 -3.54 -22.34 -27.44
N ASN A 2 -4.44 -21.97 -28.36
CA ASN A 2 -5.30 -22.81 -29.22
C ASN A 2 -6.11 -23.92 -28.50
N LYS A 3 -7.44 -23.70 -28.51
CA LYS A 3 -8.54 -24.67 -28.76
C LYS A 3 -9.07 -25.62 -27.67
N LYS A 4 -10.41 -25.62 -27.61
CA LYS A 4 -11.39 -26.71 -27.42
C LYS A 4 -11.78 -27.14 -26.00
N LEU A 5 -13.05 -26.91 -25.67
CA LEU A 5 -13.87 -27.91 -24.96
C LEU A 5 -15.17 -28.15 -25.74
N GLY A 6 -15.30 -29.37 -26.26
CA GLY A 6 -16.51 -29.91 -26.83
C GLY A 6 -17.27 -30.78 -25.83
N TYR A 7 -18.59 -30.67 -25.89
CA TYR A 7 -19.52 -31.77 -26.14
C TYR A 7 -19.27 -33.09 -25.41
N PHE A 8 -20.10 -33.36 -24.40
CA PHE A 8 -20.36 -34.70 -23.88
C PHE A 8 -21.82 -35.07 -24.20
N GLN A 9 -22.00 -36.12 -25.01
CA GLN A 9 -23.24 -36.87 -25.17
C GLN A 9 -23.06 -38.26 -24.58
N SER A 10 -24.04 -38.69 -23.79
CA SER A 10 -24.49 -40.08 -23.59
C SER A 10 -25.82 -39.98 -22.83
N GLY A 11 -26.93 -40.64 -23.18
CA GLY A 11 -27.09 -41.95 -23.79
C GLY A 11 -27.68 -42.89 -22.74
N PHE A 12 -28.99 -42.79 -22.45
CA PHE A 12 -29.68 -43.77 -21.62
C PHE A 12 -31.06 -44.11 -22.22
N ARG A 13 -31.20 -45.39 -22.60
CA ARG A 13 -32.42 -46.06 -23.05
C ARG A 13 -32.72 -47.18 -22.06
N LEU A 14 -34.01 -47.42 -21.84
CA LEU A 14 -34.74 -48.66 -21.45
C LEU A 14 -36.08 -48.14 -20.87
N GLY A 15 -37.30 -48.50 -21.28
CA GLY A 15 -37.85 -49.62 -22.03
C GLY A 15 -39.04 -50.15 -21.21
N HIS A 16 -40.29 -50.16 -21.75
CA HIS A 16 -41.35 -51.12 -21.41
C HIS A 16 -42.61 -50.96 -22.30
N GLN A 17 -42.89 -52.06 -23.01
CA GLN A 17 -44.12 -52.67 -23.55
C GLN A 17 -45.49 -51.93 -23.65
N THR A 18 -46.12 -52.12 -24.81
CA THR A 18 -47.51 -51.87 -25.32
C THR A 18 -48.58 -52.86 -24.80
N PRO A 19 -49.90 -52.85 -25.16
CA PRO A 19 -50.77 -51.91 -25.92
C PRO A 19 -52.21 -51.65 -25.33
N ALA A 20 -52.95 -50.76 -26.02
CA ALA A 20 -54.38 -50.85 -26.38
C ALA A 20 -55.42 -49.86 -25.78
N VAL A 21 -56.33 -49.47 -26.69
CA VAL A 21 -57.71 -48.95 -26.53
C VAL A 21 -57.92 -47.43 -26.57
N GLY A 22 -58.18 -46.94 -27.79
CA GLY A 22 -59.29 -46.08 -28.23
C GLY A 22 -59.75 -44.88 -27.39
N ILE A 23 -59.73 -43.68 -28.00
CA ILE A 23 -60.90 -42.84 -28.37
C ILE A 23 -60.40 -41.79 -29.40
N PRO A 24 -61.11 -41.51 -30.50
CA PRO A 24 -60.74 -40.48 -31.46
C PRO A 24 -61.27 -39.11 -31.03
N PHE A 25 -60.40 -38.12 -30.85
CA PHE A 25 -60.84 -36.73 -30.85
C PHE A 25 -59.91 -35.86 -31.70
N ARG A 26 -60.43 -35.49 -32.87
CA ARG A 26 -59.88 -34.46 -33.74
C ARG A 26 -59.95 -33.12 -33.03
N LEU A 27 -58.81 -32.48 -32.78
CA LEU A 27 -58.74 -31.03 -32.71
C LEU A 27 -57.47 -30.55 -33.39
N ARG A 28 -57.68 -30.02 -34.61
CA ARG A 28 -56.74 -29.17 -35.33
C ARG A 28 -56.65 -27.85 -34.56
N SER A 29 -55.61 -27.66 -33.77
CA SER A 29 -55.26 -26.34 -33.23
C SER A 29 -53.74 -26.16 -33.28
N ALA A 30 -53.31 -25.41 -34.30
CA ALA A 30 -51.92 -25.00 -34.44
C ALA A 30 -51.58 -24.01 -33.33
N PHE A 31 -50.71 -24.45 -32.41
CA PHE A 31 -50.13 -23.62 -31.37
C PHE A 31 -49.12 -22.63 -31.99
N ARG A 32 -49.35 -21.31 -31.79
CA ARG A 32 -48.29 -20.29 -31.85
C ARG A 32 -48.25 -19.55 -30.52
N GLN A 33 -47.13 -19.72 -29.79
CA GLN A 33 -46.65 -18.89 -28.67
C GLN A 33 -47.69 -18.49 -27.59
N GLY A 34 -48.22 -19.48 -26.86
CA GLY A 34 -48.49 -19.33 -25.42
C GLY A 34 -49.55 -18.32 -24.95
N GLN A 35 -50.35 -17.69 -25.81
CA GLN A 35 -51.48 -16.86 -25.36
C GLN A 35 -52.76 -17.18 -26.15
N LEU A 36 -53.82 -17.56 -25.42
CA LEU A 36 -55.17 -17.66 -25.95
C LEU A 36 -55.66 -16.26 -26.36
N VAL A 37 -55.46 -15.88 -27.63
CA VAL A 37 -56.16 -14.75 -28.21
C VAL A 37 -57.57 -15.22 -28.58
N ARG A 38 -58.55 -14.94 -27.71
CA ARG A 38 -59.97 -15.03 -28.05
C ARG A 38 -60.25 -14.06 -29.21
N SER A 39 -60.64 -14.60 -30.36
CA SER A 39 -61.14 -13.84 -31.52
C SER A 39 -62.56 -13.34 -31.23
N GLY A 40 -62.66 -12.15 -30.64
CA GLY A 40 -63.90 -11.43 -30.40
C GLY A 40 -63.62 -10.01 -29.94
N LEU A 41 -64.65 -9.16 -29.83
CA LEU A 41 -64.54 -7.76 -29.38
C LEU A 41 -63.74 -7.61 -28.06
N ALA A 42 -63.81 -8.62 -27.18
CA ALA A 42 -63.04 -8.68 -25.93
C ALA A 42 -61.52 -8.85 -26.13
N GLY A 43 -61.07 -9.51 -27.21
CA GLY A 43 -59.65 -9.62 -27.57
C GLY A 43 -59.08 -8.36 -28.22
N LEU A 44 -59.95 -7.56 -28.84
CA LEU A 44 -59.61 -6.23 -29.36
C LEU A 44 -59.51 -5.20 -28.22
N ALA A 45 -60.41 -5.29 -27.23
CA ALA A 45 -60.36 -4.49 -26.01
C ALA A 45 -59.11 -4.78 -25.16
N SER A 46 -58.73 -6.05 -24.96
CA SER A 46 -57.52 -6.38 -24.20
C SER A 46 -56.22 -5.97 -24.94
N ARG A 47 -56.21 -6.02 -26.28
CA ARG A 47 -55.12 -5.46 -27.10
C ARG A 47 -55.01 -3.94 -27.00
N LEU A 48 -56.13 -3.23 -26.87
CA LEU A 48 -56.14 -1.80 -26.60
C LEU A 48 -55.58 -1.49 -25.21
N LEU A 49 -56.00 -2.21 -24.16
CA LEU A 49 -55.51 -1.96 -22.79
C LEU A 49 -54.01 -2.25 -22.61
N GLY A 50 -53.45 -3.24 -23.32
CA GLY A 50 -52.01 -3.56 -23.29
C GLY A 50 -51.12 -2.75 -24.24
N SER A 51 -51.71 -1.86 -25.06
CA SER A 51 -50.96 -1.04 -26.02
C SER A 51 -50.41 0.23 -25.36
N SER A 52 -49.32 0.80 -25.94
CA SER A 52 -48.73 2.06 -25.48
C SER A 52 -49.79 3.16 -25.33
N LEU A 53 -49.69 4.01 -24.30
CA LEU A 53 -50.65 5.08 -23.99
C LEU A 53 -51.02 5.93 -25.22
N ARG A 54 -50.06 6.13 -26.14
CA ARG A 54 -50.25 6.81 -27.42
C ARG A 54 -51.29 6.13 -28.32
N LEU A 55 -51.23 4.80 -28.48
CA LEU A 55 -52.19 4.06 -29.30
C LEU A 55 -53.58 4.06 -28.66
N ARG A 56 -53.64 4.05 -27.33
CA ARG A 56 -54.91 4.14 -26.59
C ARG A 56 -55.59 5.49 -26.80
N VAL A 57 -54.86 6.59 -26.62
CA VAL A 57 -55.38 7.94 -26.79
C VAL A 57 -55.76 8.21 -28.26
N ALA A 58 -54.88 7.85 -29.21
CA ALA A 58 -55.17 7.98 -30.64
C ALA A 58 -56.40 7.14 -31.06
N GLY A 59 -56.46 5.87 -30.63
CA GLY A 59 -57.60 5.00 -30.93
C GLY A 59 -58.92 5.52 -30.35
N ALA A 60 -58.90 6.06 -29.13
CA ALA A 60 -60.07 6.68 -28.52
C ALA A 60 -60.53 7.93 -29.29
N LEU A 61 -59.60 8.82 -29.68
CA LEU A 61 -59.93 10.02 -30.46
C LEU A 61 -60.49 9.66 -31.84
N VAL A 62 -59.87 8.69 -32.54
CA VAL A 62 -60.37 8.20 -33.83
C VAL A 62 -61.78 7.60 -33.68
N ALA A 63 -62.06 6.83 -32.63
CA ALA A 63 -63.40 6.31 -32.38
C ALA A 63 -64.44 7.41 -32.16
N ILE A 64 -64.09 8.48 -31.43
CA ILE A 64 -64.95 9.65 -31.24
C ILE A 64 -65.15 10.40 -32.57
N ALA A 65 -64.10 10.56 -33.38
CA ALA A 65 -64.21 11.17 -34.71
C ALA A 65 -65.14 10.38 -35.64
N MET A 66 -65.05 9.04 -35.62
CA MET A 66 -65.95 8.16 -36.36
C MET A 66 -67.40 8.32 -35.90
N LEU A 67 -67.65 8.56 -34.61
CA LEU A 67 -68.98 8.81 -34.07
C LEU A 67 -69.54 10.16 -34.55
N PHE A 68 -68.74 11.23 -34.53
CA PHE A 68 -69.13 12.53 -35.11
C PHE A 68 -69.40 12.45 -36.61
N ALA A 69 -68.56 11.71 -37.35
CA ALA A 69 -68.78 11.46 -38.78
C ALA A 69 -70.09 10.68 -39.02
N ALA A 70 -70.35 9.64 -38.23
CA ALA A 70 -71.58 8.85 -38.33
C ALA A 70 -72.84 9.68 -38.01
N ILE A 71 -72.80 10.55 -36.99
CA ILE A 71 -73.90 11.47 -36.67
C ILE A 71 -74.14 12.44 -37.84
N GLY A 72 -73.08 12.99 -38.43
CA GLY A 72 -73.20 13.89 -39.57
C GLY A 72 -73.84 13.22 -40.79
N VAL A 73 -73.40 12.00 -41.12
CA VAL A 73 -73.96 11.21 -42.23
C VAL A 73 -75.41 10.81 -41.94
N ALA A 74 -75.72 10.36 -40.73
CA ALA A 74 -77.08 9.99 -40.34
C ALA A 74 -78.03 11.19 -40.37
N GLY A 75 -77.57 12.37 -39.95
CA GLY A 75 -78.35 13.61 -40.06
C GLY A 75 -78.73 13.92 -41.51
N LEU A 76 -77.81 13.72 -42.45
CA LEU A 76 -78.04 13.95 -43.88
C LEU A 76 -79.02 12.92 -44.49
N THR A 77 -78.95 11.65 -44.07
CA THR A 77 -79.76 10.57 -44.67
C THR A 77 -81.14 10.39 -44.03
N LEU A 78 -81.30 10.62 -42.72
CA LEU A 78 -82.56 10.37 -42.00
C LEU A 78 -83.46 11.60 -41.89
N LEU A 79 -82.92 12.79 -41.62
CA LEU A 79 -83.76 13.99 -41.39
C LEU A 79 -84.07 14.76 -42.67
N GLY A 80 -83.16 14.78 -43.65
CA GLY A 80 -83.30 15.58 -44.86
C GLY A 80 -83.42 17.09 -44.63
N GLY A 81 -83.47 17.87 -45.72
CA GLY A 81 -83.72 19.31 -45.66
C GLY A 81 -82.67 20.14 -44.87
N PRO A 82 -83.04 21.35 -44.38
CA PRO A 82 -82.10 22.26 -43.72
C PRO A 82 -81.60 21.75 -42.36
N LEU A 83 -82.37 20.91 -41.67
CA LEU A 83 -81.96 20.31 -40.40
C LEU A 83 -80.86 19.26 -40.59
N GLY A 84 -80.96 18.43 -41.64
CA GLY A 84 -79.91 17.45 -41.96
C GLY A 84 -78.55 18.08 -42.29
N ALA A 85 -78.56 19.22 -43.00
CA ALA A 85 -77.34 19.99 -43.31
C ALA A 85 -76.66 20.53 -42.04
N LEU A 86 -77.44 20.92 -41.03
CA LEU A 86 -76.95 21.38 -39.72
C LEU A 86 -76.20 20.27 -38.96
N PHE A 87 -76.77 19.07 -38.90
CA PHE A 87 -76.12 17.91 -38.27
C PHE A 87 -74.85 17.47 -39.02
N ALA A 88 -74.88 17.49 -40.36
CA ALA A 88 -73.70 17.20 -41.17
C ALA A 88 -72.57 18.22 -40.91
N GLY A 89 -72.91 19.51 -40.82
CA GLY A 89 -71.96 20.57 -40.47
C GLY A 89 -71.37 20.41 -39.07
N ALA A 90 -72.21 20.12 -38.07
CA ALA A 90 -71.75 19.87 -36.70
C ALA A 90 -70.86 18.62 -36.58
N GLY A 91 -71.20 17.54 -37.30
CA GLY A 91 -70.40 16.33 -37.39
C GLY A 91 -69.03 16.58 -38.02
N ALA A 92 -69.00 17.29 -39.15
CA ALA A 92 -67.75 17.66 -39.83
C ALA A 92 -66.86 18.54 -38.94
N LEU A 93 -67.44 19.53 -38.25
CA LEU A 93 -66.70 20.39 -37.32
C LEU A 93 -66.14 19.59 -36.14
N GLY A 94 -66.91 18.63 -35.60
CA GLY A 94 -66.45 17.72 -34.56
C GLY A 94 -65.24 16.89 -35.00
N VAL A 95 -65.27 16.33 -36.23
CA VAL A 95 -64.12 15.60 -36.80
C VAL A 95 -62.89 16.49 -36.91
N VAL A 96 -63.05 17.73 -37.39
CA VAL A 96 -61.93 18.69 -37.53
C VAL A 96 -61.34 19.03 -36.16
N VAL A 97 -62.16 19.29 -35.15
CA VAL A 97 -61.71 19.58 -33.78
C VAL A 97 -60.94 18.40 -33.19
N ILE A 98 -61.42 17.17 -33.38
CA ILE A 98 -60.74 15.97 -32.89
C ILE A 98 -59.41 15.75 -33.61
N ALA A 99 -59.37 15.94 -34.92
CA ALA A 99 -58.13 15.83 -35.70
C ALA A 99 -57.09 16.87 -35.23
N LEU A 100 -57.52 18.10 -34.95
CA LEU A 100 -56.65 19.16 -34.42
C LEU A 100 -56.14 18.83 -33.00
N LEU A 101 -57.01 18.29 -32.14
CA LEU A 101 -56.64 17.87 -30.80
C LEU A 101 -55.63 16.72 -30.85
N GLU A 102 -55.86 15.71 -31.69
CA GLU A 102 -54.93 14.59 -31.87
C GLU A 102 -53.58 15.08 -32.38
N PHE A 103 -53.57 15.97 -33.39
CA PHE A 103 -52.35 16.58 -33.91
C PHE A 103 -51.58 17.33 -32.80
N THR A 104 -52.29 18.16 -32.04
CA THR A 104 -51.71 18.96 -30.96
C THR A 104 -51.13 18.08 -29.86
N VAL A 105 -51.86 17.07 -29.37
CA VAL A 105 -51.37 16.15 -28.33
C VAL A 105 -50.18 15.34 -28.82
N ARG A 106 -50.21 14.89 -30.08
CA ARG A 106 -49.12 14.07 -30.64
C ARG A 106 -47.83 14.87 -30.80
N HIS A 107 -47.93 16.12 -31.26
CA HIS A 107 -46.77 16.98 -31.45
C HIS A 107 -46.29 17.61 -30.14
N SER A 108 -47.21 17.94 -29.24
CA SER A 108 -46.90 18.60 -27.96
C SER A 108 -46.49 17.61 -26.88
N VAL A 109 -47.03 16.40 -26.82
CA VAL A 109 -46.69 15.45 -25.74
C VAL A 109 -45.97 14.23 -26.29
N GLY A 110 -46.50 13.65 -27.36
CA GLY A 110 -46.00 12.38 -27.90
C GLY A 110 -44.55 12.43 -28.36
N ILE A 111 -44.20 13.35 -29.25
CA ILE A 111 -42.83 13.45 -29.80
C ILE A 111 -41.79 13.79 -28.72
N PRO A 112 -41.99 14.81 -27.86
CA PRO A 112 -41.01 15.14 -26.82
C PRO A 112 -40.87 14.05 -25.76
N MET A 113 -41.93 13.32 -25.41
CA MET A 113 -41.82 12.16 -24.52
C MET A 113 -40.94 11.05 -25.10
N GLN A 114 -41.01 10.81 -26.41
CA GLN A 114 -40.12 9.85 -27.05
C GLN A 114 -38.66 10.30 -26.96
N ARG A 115 -38.38 11.60 -27.10
CA ARG A 115 -37.03 12.16 -26.89
C ARG A 115 -36.56 11.99 -25.44
N ALA A 116 -37.43 12.27 -24.47
CA ALA A 116 -37.12 12.08 -23.04
C ALA A 116 -36.80 10.61 -22.73
N ILE A 117 -37.60 9.67 -23.25
CA ILE A 117 -37.36 8.23 -23.08
C ILE A 117 -36.03 7.80 -23.74
N GLN A 118 -35.72 8.31 -24.93
CA GLN A 118 -34.46 8.01 -25.61
C GLN A 118 -33.27 8.55 -24.82
N ALA A 119 -33.35 9.79 -24.33
CA ALA A 119 -32.33 10.37 -23.47
C ALA A 119 -32.16 9.58 -22.16
N ALA A 120 -33.25 9.19 -21.51
CA ALA A 120 -33.21 8.34 -20.32
C ALA A 120 -32.52 6.99 -20.58
N ARG A 121 -32.81 6.36 -21.72
CA ARG A 121 -32.16 5.11 -22.12
C ARG A 121 -30.68 5.30 -22.44
N ALA A 122 -30.30 6.41 -23.09
CA ALA A 122 -28.89 6.73 -23.35
C ALA A 122 -28.13 6.92 -22.03
N ILE A 123 -28.67 7.74 -21.11
CA ILE A 123 -28.10 7.95 -19.78
C ILE A 123 -27.99 6.63 -19.00
N ALA A 124 -29.04 5.80 -19.01
CA ALA A 124 -29.02 4.49 -18.37
C ALA A 124 -28.01 3.52 -19.00
N GLY A 125 -27.72 3.68 -20.29
CA GLY A 125 -26.67 2.97 -21.01
C GLY A 125 -25.26 3.54 -20.81
N GLY A 126 -25.12 4.63 -20.03
CA GLY A 126 -23.84 5.31 -19.81
C GLY A 126 -23.44 6.29 -20.91
N ASP A 127 -24.26 6.49 -21.94
CA ASP A 127 -24.03 7.49 -22.96
C ASP A 127 -24.54 8.85 -22.49
N LEU A 128 -23.61 9.63 -21.92
CA LEU A 128 -23.87 11.00 -21.47
C LEU A 128 -23.60 12.06 -22.55
N SER A 129 -23.25 11.67 -23.78
CA SER A 129 -22.99 12.62 -24.87
C SER A 129 -24.28 13.24 -25.46
N CYS A 130 -25.44 12.73 -25.05
CA CYS A 130 -26.73 13.16 -25.57
C CYS A 130 -27.06 14.63 -25.21
N GLN A 131 -27.38 15.42 -26.23
CA GLN A 131 -27.83 16.81 -26.04
C GLN A 131 -29.34 16.87 -25.80
N ILE A 132 -29.73 17.13 -24.56
CA ILE A 132 -31.13 17.30 -24.17
C ILE A 132 -31.49 18.79 -24.24
N GLY A 133 -31.99 19.24 -25.39
CA GLY A 133 -32.42 20.63 -25.63
C GLY A 133 -33.94 20.78 -25.66
N THR A 134 -34.45 21.86 -25.05
CA THR A 134 -35.85 22.28 -25.20
C THR A 134 -35.97 23.80 -25.08
N THR A 135 -36.75 24.42 -25.96
CA THR A 135 -37.15 25.84 -25.89
C THR A 135 -38.50 26.04 -25.20
N ARG A 136 -39.11 24.96 -24.72
CA ARG A 136 -40.49 24.93 -24.26
C ARG A 136 -40.62 25.24 -22.77
N SER A 137 -41.71 25.90 -22.40
CA SER A 137 -41.97 26.41 -21.04
C SER A 137 -43.03 25.65 -20.24
N ASP A 138 -43.57 24.56 -20.76
CA ASP A 138 -44.56 23.73 -20.05
C ASP A 138 -43.93 22.55 -19.31
N ASP A 139 -44.76 21.71 -18.69
CA ASP A 139 -44.34 20.55 -17.88
C ASP A 139 -43.42 19.60 -18.65
N VAL A 140 -43.66 19.42 -19.95
CA VAL A 140 -42.81 18.60 -20.82
C VAL A 140 -41.44 19.26 -21.01
N GLY A 141 -41.42 20.58 -21.19
CA GLY A 141 -40.20 21.38 -21.16
C GLY A 141 -39.46 21.28 -19.82
N GLN A 142 -40.18 21.35 -18.69
CA GLN A 142 -39.59 21.21 -17.36
C GLN A 142 -38.94 19.84 -17.15
N LEU A 143 -39.62 18.76 -17.57
CA LEU A 143 -39.06 17.41 -17.52
C LEU A 143 -37.79 17.28 -18.36
N LEU A 144 -37.78 17.79 -19.60
CA LEU A 144 -36.58 17.76 -20.44
C LEU A 144 -35.42 18.58 -19.82
N ARG A 145 -35.70 19.71 -19.18
CA ARG A 145 -34.67 20.48 -18.45
C ARG A 145 -34.13 19.73 -17.23
N ALA A 146 -35.00 19.08 -16.45
CA ALA A 146 -34.58 18.26 -15.32
C ALA A 146 -33.70 17.08 -15.76
N MET A 147 -34.07 16.43 -16.87
CA MET A 147 -33.25 15.39 -17.48
C MET A 147 -31.88 15.92 -17.96
N ARG A 148 -31.85 17.11 -18.56
CA ARG A 148 -30.59 17.78 -18.93
C ARG A 148 -29.71 18.04 -17.70
N GLN A 149 -30.29 18.56 -16.62
CA GLN A 149 -29.56 18.81 -15.38
C GLN A 149 -28.99 17.52 -14.79
N MET A 150 -29.78 16.44 -14.79
CA MET A 150 -29.32 15.12 -14.34
C MET A 150 -28.14 14.63 -15.19
N ASN A 151 -28.21 14.75 -16.52
CA ASN A 151 -27.10 14.38 -17.41
C ASN A 151 -25.83 15.19 -17.11
N LEU A 152 -25.93 16.52 -16.97
CA LEU A 152 -24.80 17.38 -16.65
C LEU A 152 -24.15 17.03 -15.31
N ASN A 153 -24.97 16.76 -14.28
CA ASN A 153 -24.46 16.35 -12.96
C ASN A 153 -23.75 14.99 -13.02
N LEU A 154 -24.25 14.05 -13.82
CA LEU A 154 -23.59 12.75 -14.03
C LEU A 154 -22.26 12.91 -14.78
N VAL A 155 -22.19 13.77 -15.81
CA VAL A 155 -20.95 14.07 -16.52
C VAL A 155 -19.91 14.65 -15.57
N ALA A 156 -20.30 15.62 -14.74
CA ALA A 156 -19.42 16.22 -13.74
C ALA A 156 -18.92 15.18 -12.73
N MET A 157 -19.82 14.38 -12.14
CA MET A 157 -19.43 13.33 -11.20
C MET A 157 -18.47 12.30 -11.81
N ILE A 158 -18.71 11.86 -13.05
CA ILE A 158 -17.78 10.93 -13.73
C ILE A 158 -16.43 11.60 -14.02
N GLY A 159 -16.44 12.88 -14.38
CA GLY A 159 -15.22 13.68 -14.54
C GLY A 159 -14.39 13.75 -13.26
N ASP A 160 -15.04 14.04 -12.13
CA ASP A 160 -14.40 14.11 -10.81
C ASP A 160 -13.84 12.74 -10.39
N VAL A 161 -14.61 11.66 -10.57
CA VAL A 161 -14.14 10.29 -10.31
C VAL A 161 -12.92 9.95 -11.16
N ARG A 162 -12.91 10.32 -12.45
CA ARG A 162 -11.76 10.09 -13.32
C ARG A 162 -10.52 10.86 -12.85
N GLY A 163 -10.68 12.14 -12.49
CA GLY A 163 -9.59 12.94 -11.92
C GLY A 163 -9.02 12.36 -10.62
N ASN A 164 -9.89 11.84 -9.75
CA ASN A 164 -9.47 11.16 -8.53
C ASN A 164 -8.70 9.87 -8.82
N VAL A 165 -9.14 9.08 -9.81
CA VAL A 165 -8.43 7.86 -10.24
C VAL A 165 -7.06 8.19 -10.82
N ASP A 166 -6.95 9.25 -11.63
CA ASP A 166 -5.66 9.70 -12.18
C ASP A 166 -4.70 10.15 -11.06
N THR A 167 -5.20 10.88 -10.07
CA THR A 167 -4.44 11.30 -8.88
C THR A 167 -3.98 10.09 -8.04
N MET A 168 -4.87 9.13 -7.81
CA MET A 168 -4.54 7.89 -7.10
C MET A 168 -3.51 7.04 -7.87
N SER A 169 -3.61 7.00 -9.20
CA SER A 169 -2.64 6.30 -10.04
C SER A 169 -1.25 6.94 -9.95
N ALA A 170 -1.17 8.28 -9.94
CA ALA A 170 0.08 8.99 -9.72
C ALA A 170 0.67 8.68 -8.34
N ALA A 171 -0.11 8.83 -7.26
CA ALA A 171 0.34 8.53 -5.90
C ALA A 171 0.82 7.07 -5.73
N THR A 172 0.15 6.12 -6.41
CA THR A 172 0.57 4.71 -6.37
C THR A 172 1.92 4.48 -7.06
N ARG A 173 2.22 5.23 -8.14
CA ARG A 173 3.54 5.19 -8.77
C ARG A 173 4.62 5.77 -7.87
N ASP A 174 4.31 6.87 -7.18
CA ASP A 174 5.23 7.48 -6.21
C ASP A 174 5.53 6.51 -5.07
N ILE A 175 4.51 5.87 -4.49
CA ILE A 175 4.69 4.82 -3.47
C ILE A 175 5.54 3.66 -3.99
N ALA A 176 5.35 3.22 -5.24
CA ALA A 176 6.15 2.14 -5.81
C ALA A 176 7.62 2.53 -6.00
N ALA A 177 7.89 3.77 -6.42
CA ALA A 177 9.24 4.31 -6.52
C ALA A 177 9.88 4.43 -5.12
N ASP A 178 9.16 4.97 -4.14
CA ASP A 178 9.61 5.10 -2.75
C ASP A 178 9.88 3.73 -2.12
N ASN A 179 9.04 2.72 -2.38
CA ASN A 179 9.27 1.37 -1.89
C ASN A 179 10.53 0.75 -2.51
N THR A 180 10.85 1.08 -3.76
CA THR A 180 12.08 0.63 -4.41
C THR A 180 13.31 1.29 -3.78
N ASP A 181 13.26 2.61 -3.52
CA ASP A 181 14.33 3.32 -2.81
C ASP A 181 14.51 2.80 -1.38
N LEU A 182 13.41 2.62 -0.64
CA LEU A 182 13.43 2.04 0.71
C LEU A 182 14.06 0.65 0.70
N SER A 183 13.64 -0.22 -0.24
CA SER A 183 14.23 -1.55 -0.39
C SER A 183 15.74 -1.47 -0.60
N ALA A 184 16.19 -0.61 -1.51
CA ALA A 184 17.62 -0.37 -1.76
C ALA A 184 18.36 0.22 -0.55
N ARG A 185 17.69 1.04 0.27
CA ARG A 185 18.24 1.58 1.53
C ARG A 185 18.23 0.56 2.65
N THR A 186 17.40 -0.48 2.62
CA THR A 186 17.42 -1.59 3.58
C THR A 186 18.39 -2.70 3.21
N GLU A 187 18.71 -2.87 1.92
CA GLU A 187 19.77 -3.80 1.48
C GLU A 187 21.18 -3.32 1.86
N ARG A 188 21.45 -2.00 1.81
CA ARG A 188 22.78 -1.43 2.16
C ARG A 188 23.21 -1.66 3.62
N PRO A 189 22.34 -1.59 4.65
CA PRO A 189 22.68 -1.90 6.03
C PRO A 189 23.10 -3.35 6.27
N ALA A 190 22.62 -4.31 5.45
CA ALA A 190 22.98 -5.71 5.62
C ALA A 190 24.48 -5.94 5.38
N THR A 191 25.07 -5.28 4.37
CA THR A 191 26.52 -5.38 4.10
C THR A 191 27.37 -4.70 5.18
N GLY A 192 26.88 -3.59 5.77
CA GLY A 192 27.58 -2.91 6.88
C GLY A 192 27.64 -3.75 8.16
N VAL A 193 26.65 -4.62 8.41
CA VAL A 193 26.67 -5.54 9.56
C VAL A 193 27.72 -6.63 9.39
N GLU A 194 27.91 -7.17 8.17
CA GLU A 194 28.98 -8.13 7.88
C GLU A 194 30.37 -7.50 8.08
N GLU A 195 30.58 -6.28 7.59
CA GLU A 195 31.84 -5.55 7.77
C GLU A 195 32.11 -5.23 9.25
N THR A 196 31.06 -4.88 10.00
CA THR A 196 31.15 -4.67 11.46
C THR A 196 31.48 -5.97 12.19
N ALA A 197 30.86 -7.08 11.82
CA ALA A 197 31.13 -8.40 12.41
C ALA A 197 32.58 -8.84 12.15
N SER A 198 33.07 -8.67 10.92
CA SER A 198 34.48 -8.94 10.56
C SER A 198 35.46 -8.07 11.36
N SER A 199 35.14 -6.78 11.50
CA SER A 199 35.94 -5.85 12.31
C SER A 199 35.96 -6.27 13.79
N MET A 200 34.82 -6.74 14.32
CA MET A 200 34.73 -7.29 15.68
C MET A 200 35.56 -8.58 15.85
N GLU A 201 35.60 -9.45 14.85
CA GLU A 201 36.49 -10.62 14.88
C GLU A 201 37.97 -10.23 14.88
N GLN A 202 38.37 -9.25 14.05
CA GLN A 202 39.74 -8.75 14.03
C GLN A 202 40.12 -8.11 15.38
N LEU A 203 39.23 -7.30 15.95
CA LEU A 203 39.40 -6.72 17.29
C LEU A 203 39.53 -7.80 18.35
N ALA A 204 38.67 -8.83 18.33
CA ALA A 204 38.75 -9.94 19.28
C ALA A 204 40.09 -10.69 19.16
N ARG A 205 40.61 -10.89 17.94
CA ARG A 205 41.95 -11.48 17.72
C ARG A 205 43.05 -10.59 18.31
N ALA A 206 43.00 -9.28 18.06
CA ALA A 206 43.98 -8.33 18.59
C ALA A 206 43.95 -8.28 20.12
N VAL A 207 42.77 -8.31 20.73
CA VAL A 207 42.61 -8.36 22.20
C VAL A 207 43.19 -9.65 22.78
N ARG A 208 42.91 -10.81 22.16
CA ARG A 208 43.50 -12.10 22.58
C ARG A 208 45.03 -12.09 22.46
N GLN A 209 45.57 -11.52 21.38
CA GLN A 209 47.01 -11.37 21.19
C GLN A 209 47.63 -10.46 22.25
N ASN A 210 47.00 -9.31 22.54
CA ASN A 210 47.47 -8.40 23.59
C ASN A 210 47.44 -9.05 24.98
N ALA A 211 46.39 -9.81 25.30
CA ALA A 211 46.32 -10.56 26.55
C ALA A 211 47.42 -11.62 26.64
N GLY A 212 47.72 -12.32 25.55
CA GLY A 212 48.85 -13.25 25.46
C GLY A 212 50.20 -12.56 25.68
N ASN A 213 50.44 -11.43 25.01
CA ASN A 213 51.65 -10.62 25.15
C ASN A 213 51.82 -10.10 26.59
N ALA A 214 50.74 -9.65 27.23
CA ALA A 214 50.77 -9.22 28.63
C ALA A 214 51.16 -10.37 29.57
N LYS A 215 50.67 -11.59 29.32
CA LYS A 215 51.04 -12.78 30.10
C LYS A 215 52.52 -13.15 29.92
N VAL A 216 53.03 -13.11 28.69
CA VAL A 216 54.45 -13.33 28.40
C VAL A 216 55.32 -12.28 29.09
N THR A 217 54.94 -11.01 28.97
CA THR A 217 55.66 -9.87 29.59
C THR A 217 55.69 -10.00 31.11
N SER A 218 54.56 -10.35 31.73
CA SER A 218 54.49 -10.61 33.18
C SER A 218 55.47 -11.74 33.60
N GLY A 219 55.55 -12.82 32.82
CA GLY A 219 56.53 -13.88 33.03
C GLY A 219 57.98 -13.40 32.95
N LEU A 220 58.31 -12.57 31.95
CA LEU A 220 59.65 -11.98 31.81
C LEU A 220 60.00 -11.06 32.99
N VAL A 221 59.05 -10.26 33.49
CA VAL A 221 59.24 -9.39 34.65
C VAL A 221 59.50 -10.22 35.92
N LEU A 222 58.78 -11.33 36.13
CA LEU A 222 59.07 -12.23 37.24
C LEU A 222 60.49 -12.82 37.14
N GLN A 223 60.90 -13.26 35.95
CA GLN A 223 62.25 -13.77 35.73
C GLN A 223 63.33 -12.71 35.98
N ALA A 224 63.12 -11.48 35.48
CA ALA A 224 64.02 -10.36 35.72
C ALA A 224 64.11 -10.00 37.21
N THR A 225 62.99 -10.08 37.93
CA THR A 225 62.95 -9.86 39.39
C THR A 225 63.78 -10.91 40.13
N VAL A 226 63.69 -12.19 39.76
CA VAL A 226 64.53 -13.26 40.33
C VAL A 226 66.02 -12.97 40.10
N VAL A 227 66.40 -12.53 38.92
CA VAL A 227 67.79 -12.15 38.60
C VAL A 227 68.23 -10.94 39.43
N ALA A 228 67.39 -9.90 39.54
CA ALA A 228 67.66 -8.72 40.34
C ALA A 228 67.83 -9.06 41.83
N THR A 229 66.99 -9.94 42.40
CA THR A 229 67.10 -10.40 43.79
C THR A 229 68.44 -11.11 44.03
N ARG A 230 68.84 -12.03 43.14
CA ARG A 230 70.15 -12.70 43.22
C ARG A 230 71.31 -11.71 43.10
N GLY A 231 71.17 -10.70 42.24
CA GLY A 231 72.12 -9.61 42.13
C GLY A 231 72.23 -8.80 43.42
N GLY A 232 71.09 -8.48 44.04
CA GLY A 232 71.01 -7.80 45.34
C GLY A 232 71.69 -8.58 46.46
N GLU A 233 71.48 -9.91 46.52
CA GLU A 233 72.19 -10.79 47.46
C GLU A 233 73.71 -10.77 47.23
N ALA A 234 74.15 -10.77 45.97
CA ALA A 234 75.57 -10.70 45.64
C ALA A 234 76.19 -9.35 46.07
N VAL A 235 75.51 -8.23 45.82
CA VAL A 235 75.95 -6.91 46.28
C VAL A 235 75.96 -6.83 47.80
N ALA A 236 74.97 -7.42 48.49
CA ALA A 236 74.95 -7.48 49.95
C ALA A 236 76.17 -8.24 50.52
N ARG A 237 76.54 -9.38 49.92
CA ARG A 237 77.78 -10.11 50.28
C ARG A 237 79.04 -9.27 50.04
N VAL A 238 79.09 -8.50 48.95
CA VAL A 238 80.20 -7.55 48.70
C VAL A 238 80.22 -6.45 49.76
N GLY A 239 79.05 -5.94 50.19
CA GLY A 239 78.96 -4.96 51.28
C GLY A 239 79.46 -5.52 52.61
N GLU A 240 79.09 -6.75 52.96
CA GLU A 240 79.56 -7.42 54.19
C GLU A 240 81.08 -7.61 54.18
N THR A 241 81.65 -8.06 53.05
CA THR A 241 83.10 -8.21 52.89
C THR A 241 83.83 -6.86 52.95
N MET A 242 83.31 -5.81 52.33
CA MET A 242 83.88 -4.45 52.47
C MET A 242 83.81 -3.92 53.90
N GLY A 243 82.73 -4.23 54.62
CA GLY A 243 82.62 -3.93 56.06
C GLY A 243 83.66 -4.67 56.90
N ALA A 244 83.90 -5.95 56.62
CA ALA A 244 84.95 -6.73 57.26
C ALA A 244 86.35 -6.18 56.97
N ILE A 245 86.62 -5.77 55.72
CA ILE A 245 87.88 -5.12 55.31
C ILE A 245 88.06 -3.81 56.07
N SER A 246 87.03 -2.96 56.14
CA SER A 246 87.09 -1.69 56.88
C SER A 246 87.41 -1.92 58.36
N LYS A 247 86.78 -2.93 59.00
CA LYS A 247 87.07 -3.30 60.39
C LYS A 247 88.50 -3.82 60.57
N ALA A 248 89.02 -4.60 59.62
CA ALA A 248 90.41 -5.04 59.64
C ALA A 248 91.39 -3.86 59.47
N GLY A 249 91.09 -2.92 58.56
CA GLY A 249 91.84 -1.68 58.38
C GLY A 249 91.92 -0.84 59.67
N LYS A 250 90.79 -0.71 60.39
CA LYS A 250 90.77 0.00 61.68
C LYS A 250 91.63 -0.68 62.76
N ARG A 251 91.61 -2.02 62.82
CA ARG A 251 92.54 -2.76 63.69
C ARG A 251 94.00 -2.53 63.34
N ILE A 252 94.33 -2.42 62.05
CA ILE A 252 95.69 -2.11 61.60
C ILE A 252 96.06 -0.68 62.04
N GLU A 253 95.15 0.28 61.92
CA GLU A 253 95.35 1.65 62.41
C GLU A 253 95.60 1.68 63.92
N ASP A 254 94.81 0.94 64.71
CA ASP A 254 95.03 0.78 66.16
C ASP A 254 96.43 0.18 66.47
N ILE A 255 96.87 -0.81 65.68
CA ILE A 255 98.21 -1.42 65.82
C ILE A 255 99.31 -0.42 65.44
N ILE A 256 99.15 0.35 64.35
CA ILE A 256 100.10 1.38 63.96
C ILE A 256 100.21 2.43 65.06
N GLY A 257 99.07 2.88 65.62
CA GLY A 257 99.05 3.79 66.76
C GLY A 257 99.79 3.22 67.97
N LEU A 258 99.63 1.93 68.27
CA LEU A 258 100.40 1.25 69.32
C LEU A 258 101.90 1.21 69.00
N ILE A 259 102.29 0.89 67.75
CA ILE A 259 103.69 0.87 67.31
C ILE A 259 104.31 2.26 67.46
N ASP A 260 103.60 3.31 67.06
CA ASP A 260 104.09 4.68 67.16
C ASP A 260 104.24 5.10 68.65
N GLY A 261 103.32 4.64 69.50
CA GLY A 261 103.45 4.74 70.96
C GLY A 261 104.70 4.02 71.51
N ILE A 262 104.95 2.77 71.11
CA ILE A 262 106.14 2.01 71.50
C ILE A 262 107.42 2.69 71.00
N ALA A 263 107.41 3.21 69.77
CA ALA A 263 108.54 3.91 69.18
C ALA A 263 108.84 5.23 69.90
N PHE A 264 107.81 5.93 70.37
CA PHE A 264 107.96 7.11 71.22
C PHE A 264 108.54 6.76 72.60
N ASP A 265 108.02 5.73 73.25
CA ASP A 265 108.54 5.21 74.53
C ASP A 265 110.00 4.72 74.41
N ALA A 266 110.32 4.03 73.30
CA ALA A 266 111.68 3.61 73.00
C ALA A 266 112.63 4.82 72.82
N ARG A 267 112.15 5.88 72.15
CA ARG A 267 112.89 7.16 72.06
C ARG A 267 113.12 7.81 73.42
N GLN A 268 112.13 7.78 74.31
CA GLN A 268 112.32 8.28 75.69
C GLN A 268 113.31 7.42 76.48
N ARG A 269 113.28 6.08 76.34
CA ARG A 269 114.21 5.15 77.00
C ARG A 269 115.65 5.24 76.47
N GLN A 270 115.87 5.52 75.19
CA GLN A 270 117.22 5.77 74.65
C GLN A 270 117.75 7.15 75.07
N GLY A 271 116.88 8.13 75.28
CA GLY A 271 117.25 9.43 75.86
C GLY A 271 117.74 9.34 77.31
N THR A 272 117.21 8.40 78.10
CA THR A 272 117.68 8.18 79.48
C THR A 272 119.01 7.42 79.55
N HIS A 273 119.27 6.47 78.64
CA HIS A 273 120.59 5.81 78.55
C HIS A 273 121.71 6.76 78.11
N ARG A 274 121.46 7.69 77.17
CA ARG A 274 122.46 8.73 76.82
C ARG A 274 122.80 9.69 77.97
N ARG A 275 121.89 9.88 78.94
CA ARG A 275 122.16 10.67 80.16
C ARG A 275 122.96 9.90 81.22
N ALA A 276 122.96 8.56 81.17
CA ALA A 276 123.79 7.73 82.03
C ALA A 276 125.25 7.69 81.52
N ASP A 277 125.46 7.53 80.22
CA ASP A 277 126.82 7.47 79.65
C ASP A 277 127.56 8.82 79.64
N ALA A 278 126.83 9.94 79.60
CA ALA A 278 127.43 11.28 79.69
C ALA A 278 128.01 11.63 81.08
N ARG A 279 127.76 10.84 82.13
CA ARG A 279 128.38 11.05 83.47
C ARG A 279 129.77 10.43 83.64
N TYR A 280 130.21 9.56 82.74
CA TYR A 280 131.53 8.92 82.84
C TYR A 280 132.66 9.63 82.05
N ALA A 281 132.36 10.71 81.31
CA ALA A 281 133.32 11.37 80.42
C ALA A 281 133.86 12.74 80.89
N LYS A 282 133.58 13.19 82.13
CA LYS A 282 134.15 14.44 82.66
C LYS A 282 134.51 14.34 84.16
N ARG A 283 135.75 13.95 84.46
CA ARG A 283 136.68 14.73 85.30
C ARG A 283 138.08 14.09 85.40
N PRO A 284 139.14 14.80 84.97
CA PRO A 284 140.54 14.50 85.27
C PRO A 284 141.03 15.30 86.50
N GLY A 285 142.15 14.87 87.09
CA GLY A 285 143.03 15.68 87.94
C GLY A 285 142.53 15.96 89.36
#